data_AF-A0A495JP47-F1
#
_entry.id   AF-A0A495JP47-F1
#
_cell.length_a   1.000
_cell.length_b   1.000
_cell.length_c   1.000
_cell.angle_alpha   90.00
_cell.angle_beta   90.00
_cell.angle_gamma   90.00
#
_symmetry.space_group_name_H-M   'P 1'
#
loop_
_entity.id
_entity.type
_entity.pdbx_description
1 polymer ?
#
loop_
_entity_poly.entity_id
_entity_poly.type
_entity_poly.pdbx_seq_one_letter_code
_entity_poly.pdbx_strand_id
1 'polypeptide(L)'
;MLTDEDRESLVRVTAVLLRVANLRASFPSARVSDDRHGGNHGLGIICWDAAPGRVWVWQVVREENVDRSAILDEIHARMANVRLDPRAAGRTVEFGPRGLMTPAIEQGAFLFSPDTKVTVRSDQDGVELYRADEFDDLLPEALIDKSAAAVRAATLAAIHAERHLDSLIRSSAAG
;
A
#
# COMPACT_ATOMS: atom_id res chain seq x y z
N MET A 1 -12.29 17.85 15.81
CA MET A 1 -12.98 16.56 15.77
C MET A 1 -12.85 16.07 14.33
N LEU A 2 -12.30 14.88 14.11
CA LEU A 2 -12.24 14.30 12.76
C LEU A 2 -13.67 13.92 12.33
N THR A 3 -13.99 14.07 11.05
CA THR A 3 -15.23 13.50 10.50
C THR A 3 -15.08 11.98 10.36
N ASP A 4 -16.20 11.26 10.21
CA ASP A 4 -16.17 9.81 9.94
C ASP A 4 -15.43 9.50 8.62
N GLU A 5 -15.54 10.39 7.63
CA GLU A 5 -14.83 10.30 6.36
C GLU A 5 -13.31 10.48 6.55
N ASP A 6 -12.89 11.48 7.34
CA ASP A 6 -11.48 11.67 7.68
C ASP A 6 -10.93 10.47 8.45
N ARG A 7 -11.70 9.94 9.40
CA ARG A 7 -11.31 8.75 10.17
C ARG A 7 -11.13 7.55 9.26
N GLU A 8 -12.09 7.28 8.38
CA GLU A 8 -12.01 6.19 7.40
C GLU A 8 -10.80 6.34 6.47
N SER A 9 -10.53 7.56 6.01
CA SER A 9 -9.34 7.87 5.21
C SER A 9 -8.06 7.48 5.95
N LEU A 10 -7.93 7.86 7.22
CA LEU A 10 -6.74 7.59 8.02
C LEU A 10 -6.60 6.11 8.42
N VAL A 11 -7.70 5.41 8.66
CA VAL A 11 -7.73 3.94 8.85
C VAL A 11 -7.19 3.23 7.62
N ARG A 12 -7.69 3.63 6.44
CA ARG A 12 -7.26 3.09 5.15
C ARG A 12 -5.79 3.37 4.87
N VAL A 13 -5.30 4.57 5.22
CA VAL A 13 -3.86 4.89 5.17
C VAL A 13 -3.07 3.93 6.07
N THR A 14 -3.53 3.66 7.29
CA THR A 14 -2.87 2.70 8.20
C THR A 14 -2.76 1.31 7.56
N ALA A 15 -3.80 0.84 6.88
CA ALA A 15 -3.79 -0.43 6.17
C ALA A 15 -2.72 -0.48 5.06
N VAL A 16 -2.61 0.59 4.27
CA VAL A 16 -1.56 0.73 3.24
C VAL A 16 -0.17 0.71 3.87
N LEU A 17 0.05 1.47 4.94
CA LEU A 17 1.34 1.57 5.61
C LEU A 17 1.81 0.20 6.11
N LEU A 18 0.91 -0.59 6.71
CA LEU A 18 1.21 -1.96 7.15
C LEU A 18 1.72 -2.82 5.98
N ARG A 19 1.03 -2.75 4.84
CA ARG A 19 1.38 -3.54 3.65
C ARG A 19 2.66 -3.07 2.96
N VAL A 20 2.91 -1.76 2.91
CA VAL A 20 4.19 -1.22 2.44
C VAL A 20 5.34 -1.69 3.31
N ALA A 21 5.17 -1.66 4.64
CA ALA A 21 6.19 -2.14 5.57
C ALA A 21 6.46 -3.64 5.38
N ASN A 22 5.41 -4.42 5.16
CA ASN A 22 5.51 -5.85 4.86
C ASN A 22 6.32 -6.12 3.59
N LEU A 23 5.94 -5.48 2.47
CA LEU A 23 6.64 -5.62 1.19
C LEU A 23 8.11 -5.26 1.31
N ARG A 24 8.44 -4.22 2.08
CA ARG A 24 9.83 -3.83 2.32
C ARG A 24 10.62 -4.82 3.15
N ALA A 25 9.98 -5.46 4.13
CA ALA A 25 10.62 -6.51 4.91
C ALA A 25 10.91 -7.73 4.03
N SER A 26 9.96 -8.10 3.17
CA SER A 26 10.08 -9.24 2.24
C SER A 26 11.03 -8.95 1.06
N PHE A 27 11.06 -7.72 0.57
CA PHE A 27 11.85 -7.30 -0.58
C PHE A 27 12.63 -6.00 -0.27
N PRO A 28 13.73 -6.08 0.49
CA PRO A 28 14.46 -4.89 0.93
C PRO A 28 15.04 -4.03 -0.20
N SER A 29 15.30 -4.64 -1.36
CA SER A 29 15.79 -3.97 -2.56
C SER A 29 14.68 -3.41 -3.45
N ALA A 30 13.43 -3.83 -3.22
CA ALA A 30 12.31 -3.35 -4.01
C ALA A 30 12.00 -1.89 -3.65
N ARG A 31 11.55 -1.15 -4.65
CA ARG A 31 11.02 0.19 -4.45
C ARG A 31 9.52 0.04 -4.31
N VAL A 32 8.95 0.67 -3.30
CA VAL A 32 7.50 0.62 -3.07
C VAL A 32 6.98 2.04 -3.16
N SER A 33 6.07 2.26 -4.11
CA SER A 33 5.27 3.48 -4.19
C SER A 33 3.89 3.16 -3.66
N ASP A 34 3.27 4.13 -3.01
CA ASP A 34 1.91 3.98 -2.54
C ASP A 34 1.16 5.30 -2.64
N ASP A 35 -0.13 5.20 -2.93
CA ASP A 35 -1.02 6.33 -3.06
C ASP A 35 -1.79 6.48 -1.75
N ARG A 36 -1.31 7.38 -0.87
CA ARG A 36 -1.92 7.67 0.45
C ARG A 36 -2.98 8.76 0.41
N HIS A 37 -3.07 9.48 -0.71
CA HIS A 37 -3.96 10.63 -0.87
C HIS A 37 -5.18 10.27 -1.73
N GLY A 38 -5.39 8.98 -1.98
CA GLY A 38 -6.38 8.49 -2.93
C GLY A 38 -7.72 9.18 -2.73
N GLY A 39 -8.16 9.84 -3.80
CA GLY A 39 -9.55 10.27 -3.92
C GLY A 39 -10.49 9.05 -4.04
N ASN A 40 -11.55 9.19 -4.83
CA ASN A 40 -12.60 8.17 -4.97
C ASN A 40 -12.17 6.84 -5.65
N HIS A 41 -10.88 6.58 -5.86
CA HIS A 41 -10.37 5.43 -6.62
C HIS A 41 -9.55 4.44 -5.77
N GLY A 42 -9.77 4.48 -4.45
CA GLY A 42 -9.09 3.67 -3.43
C GLY A 42 -7.56 3.84 -3.39
N LEU A 43 -6.92 3.30 -2.35
CA LEU A 43 -5.46 3.40 -2.20
C LEU A 43 -4.78 2.21 -2.86
N GLY A 44 -3.69 2.49 -3.58
CA GLY A 44 -2.93 1.46 -4.26
C GLY A 44 -1.49 1.39 -3.79
N ILE A 45 -0.91 0.20 -3.93
CA ILE A 45 0.49 -0.08 -3.67
C ILE A 45 1.11 -0.59 -4.96
N ILE A 46 2.26 -0.05 -5.33
CA ILE A 46 3.03 -0.45 -6.49
C ILE A 46 4.41 -0.89 -5.99
N CYS A 47 4.76 -2.15 -6.24
CA CYS A 47 6.08 -2.67 -5.94
C CYS A 47 6.89 -2.83 -7.22
N TRP A 48 8.02 -2.16 -7.27
CA TRP A 48 8.96 -2.15 -8.37
C TRP A 48 10.18 -2.98 -8.00
N ASP A 49 10.68 -3.78 -8.93
CA ASP A 49 11.92 -4.56 -8.77
C ASP A 49 11.93 -5.59 -7.62
N ALA A 50 10.76 -5.99 -7.12
CA ALA A 50 10.69 -7.18 -6.28
C ALA A 50 11.01 -8.46 -7.07
N ALA A 51 10.78 -8.44 -8.38
CA ALA A 51 11.24 -9.45 -9.32
C ALA A 51 11.78 -8.81 -10.62
N PRO A 52 12.76 -9.43 -11.29
CA PRO A 52 13.33 -8.90 -12.53
C PRO A 52 12.27 -8.64 -13.60
N GLY A 53 12.26 -7.42 -14.14
CA GLY A 53 11.36 -7.01 -15.23
C GLY A 53 9.88 -6.92 -14.85
N ARG A 54 9.52 -7.01 -13.56
CA ARG A 54 8.12 -7.01 -13.10
C ARG A 54 7.80 -5.78 -12.26
N VAL A 55 6.55 -5.35 -12.38
CA VAL A 55 5.93 -4.31 -11.54
C VAL A 55 4.60 -4.87 -11.06
N TRP A 56 4.43 -4.89 -9.74
CA TRP A 56 3.26 -5.47 -9.07
C TRP A 56 2.36 -4.38 -8.53
N VAL A 57 1.06 -4.52 -8.75
CA VAL A 57 0.05 -3.54 -8.32
C VAL A 57 -0.98 -4.22 -7.42
N TRP A 58 -1.21 -3.64 -6.24
CA TRP A 58 -2.31 -3.99 -5.36
C TRP A 58 -3.22 -2.78 -5.13
N GLN A 59 -4.49 -3.07 -4.89
CA GLN A 59 -5.47 -2.14 -4.35
C GLN A 59 -5.83 -2.57 -2.94
N VAL A 60 -5.92 -1.59 -2.03
CA VAL A 60 -6.29 -1.79 -0.63
C VAL A 60 -7.72 -1.27 -0.43
N VAL A 61 -8.65 -2.18 -0.12
CA VAL A 61 -10.09 -1.90 -0.09
C VAL A 61 -10.74 -2.40 1.19
N ARG A 62 -11.83 -1.72 1.63
CA ARG A 62 -12.55 -2.10 2.86
C ARG A 62 -13.31 -3.40 2.63
N GLU A 63 -13.22 -4.32 3.58
CA GLU A 63 -13.82 -5.66 3.52
C GLU A 63 -15.35 -5.63 3.41
N GLU A 64 -15.99 -4.59 3.92
CA GLU A 64 -17.46 -4.43 3.90
C GLU A 64 -18.01 -3.87 2.57
N ASN A 65 -17.15 -3.26 1.74
CA ASN A 65 -17.53 -2.58 0.49
C ASN A 65 -16.99 -3.31 -0.75
N VAL A 66 -17.18 -4.63 -0.82
CA VAL A 66 -16.59 -5.46 -1.87
C VAL A 66 -17.56 -5.58 -3.06
N ASP A 67 -17.60 -4.56 -3.91
CA ASP A 67 -17.99 -4.75 -5.31
C ASP A 67 -16.75 -5.20 -6.11
N ARG A 68 -16.68 -6.51 -6.37
CA ARG A 68 -15.53 -7.11 -7.05
C ARG A 68 -15.32 -6.56 -8.46
N SER A 69 -16.38 -6.19 -9.17
CA SER A 69 -16.25 -5.64 -10.52
C SER A 69 -15.59 -4.27 -10.46
N ALA A 70 -16.10 -3.40 -9.57
CA ALA A 70 -15.55 -2.06 -9.38
C ALA A 70 -14.07 -2.11 -8.93
N ILE A 71 -13.72 -3.01 -8.01
CA ILE A 71 -12.34 -3.20 -7.55
C ILE A 71 -11.41 -3.59 -8.70
N LEU A 72 -11.84 -4.51 -9.57
CA LEU A 72 -11.05 -4.92 -10.73
C LEU A 72 -10.87 -3.78 -11.73
N ASP A 73 -11.92 -2.99 -11.98
CA ASP A 73 -11.85 -1.83 -12.86
C ASP A 73 -10.87 -0.77 -12.31
N GLU A 74 -10.90 -0.52 -11.00
CA GLU A 74 -9.94 0.37 -10.33
C GLU A 74 -8.50 -0.13 -10.47
N ILE A 75 -8.25 -1.42 -10.24
CA ILE A 75 -6.91 -1.99 -10.40
C ILE A 75 -6.46 -1.88 -11.85
N HIS A 76 -7.31 -2.21 -12.83
CA HIS A 76 -6.96 -2.10 -14.24
C HIS A 76 -6.63 -0.65 -14.63
N ALA A 77 -7.41 0.33 -14.16
CA ALA A 77 -7.13 1.74 -14.38
C ALA A 77 -5.78 2.15 -13.76
N ARG A 78 -5.50 1.70 -12.54
CA ARG A 78 -4.21 1.93 -11.87
C ARG A 78 -3.05 1.30 -12.64
N MET A 79 -3.20 0.05 -13.09
CA MET A 79 -2.20 -0.63 -13.91
C MET A 79 -1.96 0.07 -15.25
N ALA A 80 -3.01 0.62 -15.88
CA ALA A 80 -2.86 1.42 -17.09
C ALA A 80 -2.03 2.68 -16.82
N ASN A 81 -2.29 3.39 -15.72
CA ASN A 81 -1.48 4.54 -15.32
C ASN A 81 -0.02 4.16 -15.04
N VAL A 82 0.21 3.04 -14.36
CA VAL A 82 1.57 2.51 -14.10
C VAL A 82 2.31 2.19 -15.39
N ARG A 83 1.63 1.67 -16.42
CA ARG A 83 2.25 1.40 -17.73
C ARG A 83 2.70 2.66 -18.47
N LEU A 84 2.08 3.81 -18.18
CA LEU A 84 2.49 5.11 -18.74
C LEU A 84 3.67 5.74 -17.98
N ASP A 85 4.01 5.21 -16.80
CA ASP A 85 5.15 5.69 -16.02
C ASP A 85 6.46 5.31 -16.74
N PRO A 86 7.40 6.26 -16.96
CA PRO A 86 8.69 5.97 -17.56
C PRO A 86 9.49 4.87 -16.83
N ARG A 87 9.27 4.70 -15.52
CA ARG A 87 9.90 3.63 -14.72
C ARG A 87 9.42 2.23 -15.08
N ALA A 88 8.26 2.11 -15.74
CA ALA A 88 7.70 0.85 -16.21
C ALA A 88 8.20 0.44 -17.61
N ALA A 89 8.97 1.28 -18.31
CA ALA A 89 9.45 0.99 -19.65
C ALA A 89 10.21 -0.35 -19.71
N GLY A 90 9.79 -1.23 -20.63
CA GLY A 90 10.38 -2.56 -20.80
C GLY A 90 10.02 -3.59 -19.72
N ARG A 91 9.05 -3.29 -18.84
CA ARG A 91 8.63 -4.17 -17.73
C ARG A 91 7.20 -4.67 -17.91
N THR A 92 6.91 -5.81 -17.31
CA THR A 92 5.55 -6.37 -17.22
C THR A 92 4.86 -5.80 -15.98
N VAL A 93 3.76 -5.06 -16.20
CA VAL A 93 2.86 -4.60 -15.13
C VAL A 93 1.75 -5.60 -14.94
N GLU A 94 1.72 -6.25 -13.77
CA GLU A 94 0.80 -7.33 -13.42
C GLU A 94 0.18 -7.13 -12.03
N PHE A 95 -0.89 -7.88 -11.74
CA PHE A 95 -1.46 -7.92 -10.40
C PHE A 95 -0.43 -8.40 -9.41
N GLY A 96 -0.41 -7.76 -8.24
CA GLY A 96 0.47 -8.16 -7.17
C GLY A 96 0.11 -9.53 -6.61
N PRO A 97 1.03 -10.51 -6.60
CA PRO A 97 0.66 -11.87 -6.24
C PRO A 97 0.14 -12.00 -4.80
N ARG A 98 -0.94 -12.77 -4.62
CA ARG A 98 -1.44 -13.16 -3.31
C ARG A 98 -0.39 -13.97 -2.56
N GLY A 99 -0.23 -13.69 -1.27
CA GLY A 99 0.64 -14.47 -0.39
C GLY A 99 2.11 -14.06 -0.40
N LEU A 100 2.50 -13.04 -1.18
CA LEU A 100 3.84 -12.44 -1.05
C LEU A 100 4.03 -11.66 0.24
N MET A 101 2.94 -11.14 0.80
CA MET A 101 2.99 -10.40 2.05
C MET A 101 2.97 -11.40 3.22
N THR A 102 4.04 -11.44 4.00
CA THR A 102 4.22 -12.36 5.13
C THR A 102 4.35 -11.55 6.42
N PRO A 103 3.43 -11.69 7.39
CA PRO A 103 2.27 -12.57 7.36
C PRO A 103 1.17 -12.12 6.39
N ALA A 104 0.39 -13.09 5.88
CA ALA A 104 -0.73 -12.83 4.97
C ALA A 104 -1.86 -12.04 5.64
N ILE A 105 -1.95 -12.09 6.97
CA ILE A 105 -2.83 -11.25 7.79
C ILE A 105 -1.94 -10.40 8.69
N GLU A 106 -2.17 -9.10 8.65
CA GLU A 106 -1.41 -8.12 9.40
C GLU A 106 -2.33 -7.23 10.22
N GLN A 107 -1.86 -6.83 11.40
CA GLN A 107 -2.62 -6.01 12.34
C GLN A 107 -1.74 -4.88 12.86
N GLY A 108 -2.36 -3.74 13.13
CA GLY A 108 -1.74 -2.60 13.77
C GLY A 108 -2.78 -1.72 14.45
N ALA A 109 -2.34 -0.88 15.39
CA ALA A 109 -3.21 0.14 15.96
C ALA A 109 -3.40 1.30 14.97
N PHE A 110 -4.58 1.89 14.96
CA PHE A 110 -4.80 3.14 14.26
C PHE A 110 -3.98 4.25 14.91
N LEU A 111 -3.16 4.95 14.11
CA LEU A 111 -2.13 5.87 14.63
C LEU A 111 -2.70 7.07 15.40
N PHE A 112 -3.96 7.43 15.16
CA PHE A 112 -4.63 8.56 15.80
C PHE A 112 -5.65 8.15 16.85
N SER A 113 -5.93 6.85 16.99
CA SER A 113 -6.79 6.30 18.04
C SER A 113 -6.30 4.90 18.44
N PRO A 114 -5.57 4.77 19.56
CA PRO A 114 -4.98 3.50 19.99
C PRO A 114 -6.00 2.47 20.48
N ASP A 115 -7.30 2.78 20.41
CA ASP A 115 -8.43 1.89 20.67
C ASP A 115 -8.95 1.18 19.40
N THR A 116 -8.44 1.56 18.22
CA THR A 116 -8.93 1.04 16.94
C THR A 116 -7.87 0.14 16.31
N LYS A 117 -8.23 -1.12 16.05
CA LYS A 117 -7.34 -2.10 15.41
C LYS A 117 -7.62 -2.18 13.93
N VAL A 118 -6.60 -1.93 13.12
CA VAL A 118 -6.65 -2.13 11.68
C VAL A 118 -6.12 -3.52 11.36
N THR A 119 -6.92 -4.32 10.68
CA THR A 119 -6.52 -5.64 10.17
C THR A 119 -6.50 -5.60 8.65
N VAL A 120 -5.43 -6.10 8.03
CA VAL A 120 -5.29 -6.21 6.57
C VAL A 120 -4.99 -7.65 6.19
N ARG A 121 -5.62 -8.16 5.14
CA ARG A 121 -5.42 -9.53 4.65
C ARG A 121 -5.36 -9.59 3.13
N SER A 122 -4.52 -10.47 2.59
CA SER A 122 -4.48 -10.74 1.15
C SER A 122 -5.67 -11.61 0.76
N ASP A 123 -6.44 -11.18 -0.24
CA ASP A 123 -7.65 -11.89 -0.68
C ASP A 123 -7.44 -12.62 -1.99
N GLN A 124 -7.04 -11.89 -3.03
CA GLN A 124 -6.70 -12.39 -4.35
C GLN A 124 -5.56 -11.56 -4.93
N ASP A 125 -5.03 -11.98 -6.08
CA ASP A 125 -3.99 -11.24 -6.77
C ASP A 125 -4.45 -9.79 -6.99
N GLY A 126 -3.62 -8.85 -6.55
CA GLY A 126 -3.85 -7.41 -6.61
C GLY A 126 -4.87 -6.86 -5.62
N VAL A 127 -5.43 -7.64 -4.70
CA VAL A 127 -6.42 -7.16 -3.72
C VAL A 127 -5.99 -7.45 -2.29
N GLU A 128 -5.88 -6.38 -1.51
CA GLU A 128 -5.71 -6.40 -0.06
C GLU A 128 -6.98 -5.86 0.60
N LEU A 129 -7.58 -6.65 1.48
CA LEU A 129 -8.78 -6.25 2.22
C LEU A 129 -8.39 -5.73 3.59
N TYR A 130 -8.98 -4.62 4.02
CA TYR A 130 -8.84 -4.13 5.39
C TYR A 130 -10.17 -3.98 6.10
N ARG A 131 -10.11 -4.04 7.43
CA ARG A 131 -11.19 -3.66 8.33
C ARG A 131 -10.64 -2.93 9.55
N ALA A 132 -11.48 -2.14 10.20
CA ALA A 132 -11.17 -1.52 11.47
C ALA A 132 -12.17 -1.99 12.53
N ASP A 133 -11.62 -2.47 13.64
CA ASP A 133 -12.39 -2.93 14.80
C ASP A 133 -12.09 -1.96 15.96
N GLU A 134 -13.11 -1.33 16.55
CA GLU A 134 -12.97 -0.48 17.74
C GLU A 134 -13.05 -1.33 19.03
N PHE A 135 -12.31 -0.92 20.07
CA PHE A 135 -12.27 -1.58 21.37
C PHE A 135 -12.47 -0.57 22.48
N ASP A 136 -13.10 -0.99 23.58
CA ASP A 136 -13.30 -0.14 24.75
C ASP A 136 -11.99 0.11 25.52
N ASP A 137 -11.03 -0.82 25.41
CA ASP A 137 -9.71 -0.76 26.02
C ASP A 137 -8.63 -0.36 25.02
N LEU A 138 -7.53 0.21 25.54
CA LEU A 138 -6.34 0.46 24.75
C LEU A 138 -5.78 -0.85 24.18
N LEU A 139 -5.40 -0.81 22.90
CA LEU A 139 -4.75 -1.94 22.27
C LEU A 139 -3.36 -2.22 22.88
N PRO A 140 -2.89 -3.49 22.80
CA PRO A 140 -1.54 -3.85 23.21
C PRO A 140 -0.47 -2.95 22.58
N GLU A 141 0.52 -2.53 23.36
CA GLU A 141 1.63 -1.67 22.93
C GLU A 141 2.34 -2.20 21.67
N ALA A 142 2.46 -3.52 21.55
CA ALA A 142 3.02 -4.18 20.37
C ALA A 142 2.31 -3.82 19.05
N LEU A 143 0.99 -3.57 19.07
CA LEU A 143 0.25 -3.13 17.88
C LEU A 143 0.49 -1.65 17.56
N ILE A 144 0.71 -0.82 18.58
CA ILE A 144 1.06 0.59 18.43
C ILE A 144 2.45 0.72 17.81
N ASP A 145 3.43 0.00 18.38
CA ASP A 145 4.80 -0.06 17.88
C ASP A 145 4.87 -0.55 16.44
N LYS A 146 4.04 -1.54 16.11
CA LYS A 146 3.95 -2.08 14.76
C LYS A 146 3.46 -1.03 13.76
N SER A 147 2.42 -0.26 14.09
CA SER A 147 1.97 0.83 13.23
C SER A 147 3.01 1.94 13.12
N ALA A 148 3.68 2.31 14.21
CA ALA A 148 4.76 3.30 14.17
C ALA A 148 5.94 2.83 13.30
N ALA A 149 6.30 1.55 13.36
CA ALA A 149 7.31 0.95 12.48
C ALA A 149 6.87 0.98 11.02
N ALA A 150 5.58 0.72 10.75
CA ALA A 150 5.03 0.76 9.42
C ALA A 150 5.11 2.15 8.79
N VAL A 151 4.77 3.21 9.55
CA VAL A 151 4.95 4.61 9.14
C VAL A 151 6.40 4.87 8.73
N ARG A 152 7.37 4.50 9.58
CA ARG A 152 8.80 4.73 9.30
C ARG A 152 9.23 4.03 8.01
N ALA A 153 8.84 2.76 7.83
CA ALA A 153 9.19 1.97 6.65
C ALA A 153 8.61 2.58 5.36
N ALA A 154 7.36 3.03 5.41
CA ALA A 154 6.67 3.61 4.27
C ALA A 154 7.19 5.02 3.93
N THR A 155 7.53 5.85 4.92
CA THR A 155 8.19 7.15 4.70
C THR A 155 9.53 6.97 3.99
N LEU A 156 10.34 6.01 4.45
CA LEU A 156 11.59 5.68 3.76
C LEU A 156 11.34 5.14 2.34
N ALA A 157 10.19 4.51 2.07
CA ALA A 157 9.86 3.94 0.75
C ALA A 157 9.61 5.06 -0.26
N ALA A 158 8.79 6.04 0.13
CA ALA A 158 8.48 7.22 -0.66
C ALA A 158 9.75 7.98 -1.06
N ILE A 159 10.64 8.24 -0.09
CA ILE A 159 11.93 8.93 -0.34
C ILE A 159 12.78 8.18 -1.39
N HIS A 160 12.82 6.84 -1.32
CA HIS A 160 13.57 6.04 -2.29
C HIS A 160 12.92 6.07 -3.69
N ALA A 161 11.59 6.06 -3.76
CA ALA A 161 10.86 6.11 -5.02
C ALA A 161 11.06 7.45 -5.75
N GLU A 162 11.07 8.57 -5.01
CA GLU A 162 11.29 9.92 -5.54
C GLU A 162 12.71 10.12 -6.08
N ARG A 163 13.74 9.77 -5.30
CA ARG A 163 15.15 9.91 -5.72
C ARG A 163 15.45 9.18 -7.03
N HIS A 164 14.79 8.05 -7.26
CA HIS A 164 14.98 7.32 -8.50
C HIS A 164 14.34 8.02 -9.71
N LEU A 165 13.16 8.62 -9.54
CA LEU A 165 12.52 9.37 -10.62
C LEU A 165 13.43 10.52 -11.07
N ASP A 166 14.00 11.26 -10.11
CA ASP A 166 14.97 12.32 -10.39
C ASP A 166 16.20 11.81 -11.15
N SER A 167 16.70 10.62 -10.80
CA SER A 167 17.87 10.03 -11.48
C SER A 167 17.60 9.69 -12.94
N LEU A 168 16.39 9.21 -13.26
CA LEU A 168 15.99 8.88 -14.63
C LEU A 168 15.84 10.15 -15.47
N ILE A 169 15.18 11.18 -14.93
CA ILE A 169 15.01 12.47 -15.62
C ILE A 169 16.37 13.09 -15.98
N ARG A 170 17.31 13.07 -15.03
CA ARG A 170 18.67 13.60 -15.26
C ARG A 170 19.44 12.78 -16.30
N SER A 171 19.27 11.45 -16.30
CA SER A 171 19.95 10.57 -17.26
C SER A 171 19.39 10.72 -18.68
N SER A 172 18.08 10.97 -18.83
CA SER A 172 17.45 11.23 -20.13
C SER A 172 17.75 12.61 -20.72
N ALA A 173 18.13 13.59 -19.89
CA ALA A 173 18.49 14.94 -20.36
C ALA A 173 19.96 15.08 -20.79
N ALA A 174 20.78 14.06 -20.52
CA ALA A 174 22.23 14.07 -20.76
C ALA A 174 22.67 13.26 -22.00
N GLY A 175 21.73 12.62 -22.71
CA GLY A 175 21.96 11.85 -23.94
C GLY A 175 21.15 12.40 -25.10
#